data_AF-A0AA45WIH3-F1
#
_entry.id   AF-A0AA45WIH3-F1
#
_cell.length_a   1.000
_cell.length_b   1.000
_cell.length_c   1.000
_cell.angle_alpha   90.00
_cell.angle_beta   90.00
_cell.angle_gamma   90.00
#
_symmetry.space_group_name_H-M   'P 1'
#
loop_
_entity.id
_entity.type
_entity.pdbx_description
1 polymer ?
#
loop_
_entity_poly.entity_id
_entity_poly.type
_entity_poly.pdbx_seq_one_letter_code
_entity_poly.pdbx_strand_id
1 'polypeptide(L)'
;MQRKWMVYYVILIAVFLAGRWGMLMWLGFSMEQATQWQRTLYVGWVHAFILGFLVPPFVWLARKILALVKERVQSPALRIFTQFYSMVFLLMLFVTIYYSFLLSF
;
A
#
# COMPACT_ATOMS: atom_id res chain seq x y z
N MET A 1 -3.15 16.29 14.65
CA MET A 1 -3.47 15.68 13.33
C MET A 1 -2.80 14.32 13.15
N GLN A 2 -1.54 14.12 13.56
CA GLN A 2 -0.82 12.83 13.46
C GLN A 2 -1.51 11.63 14.15
N ARG A 3 -2.10 11.80 15.34
CA ARG A 3 -2.75 10.72 16.08
C ARG A 3 -3.89 10.04 15.30
N LYS A 4 -4.67 10.79 14.52
CA LYS A 4 -5.78 10.24 13.72
C LYS A 4 -5.29 9.34 12.59
N TRP A 5 -4.19 9.74 11.94
CA TRP A 5 -3.54 8.94 10.89
C TRP A 5 -2.89 7.69 11.47
N MET A 6 -2.24 7.79 12.63
CA MET A 6 -1.69 6.63 13.33
C MET A 6 -2.78 5.61 13.66
N VAL A 7 -3.92 6.07 14.19
CA VAL A 7 -5.09 5.20 14.47
C VAL A 7 -5.63 4.58 13.18
N TYR A 8 -5.75 5.35 12.09
CA TYR A 8 -6.18 4.82 10.79
C TYR A 8 -5.27 3.70 10.28
N TYR A 9 -3.94 3.88 10.32
CA TYR A 9 -3.00 2.86 9.90
C TYR A 9 -3.03 1.61 10.79
N VAL A 10 -3.20 1.78 12.11
CA VAL A 10 -3.37 0.65 13.04
C VAL A 10 -4.65 -0.12 12.73
N ILE A 11 -5.76 0.57 12.50
CA ILE A 11 -7.03 -0.07 12.10
C ILE A 11 -6.85 -0.83 10.78
N LEU A 12 -6.16 -0.24 9.80
CA LEU A 12 -5.90 -0.90 8.52
C LEU A 12 -5.13 -2.20 8.68
N ILE A 13 -4.04 -2.18 9.45
CA ILE A 13 -3.23 -3.36 9.73
C ILE A 13 -4.09 -4.40 10.46
N ALA A 14 -4.88 -3.99 11.46
CA ALA A 14 -5.76 -4.90 12.19
C ALA A 14 -6.82 -5.56 11.29
N VAL A 15 -7.46 -4.79 10.39
CA VAL A 15 -8.44 -5.32 9.41
C VAL A 15 -7.77 -6.30 8.45
N PHE A 16 -6.57 -5.98 7.96
CA PHE A 16 -5.82 -6.89 7.10
C PHE A 16 -5.51 -8.22 7.80
N LEU A 17 -5.00 -8.15 9.03
CA LEU A 17 -4.65 -9.31 9.84
C LEU A 17 -5.88 -10.14 10.20
N ALA A 18 -7.01 -9.50 10.51
CA ALA A 18 -8.27 -10.18 10.82
C ALA A 18 -8.86 -10.91 9.60
N GLY A 19 -8.88 -10.27 8.43
CA GLY A 19 -9.34 -10.90 7.19
C GLY A 19 -8.46 -12.08 6.79
N ARG A 20 -7.13 -11.93 6.91
CA ARG A 20 -6.17 -13.03 6.73
C ARG A 20 -6.43 -14.17 7.71
N TRP A 21 -6.55 -13.88 9.01
CA TRP A 21 -6.82 -14.89 10.03
C TRP A 21 -8.10 -15.68 9.72
N GLY A 22 -9.17 -14.98 9.34
CA GLY A 22 -10.42 -15.59 8.91
C GLY A 22 -10.21 -16.55 7.73
N MET A 23 -9.46 -16.14 6.70
CA MET A 23 -9.16 -17.02 5.56
C MET A 23 -8.36 -18.26 5.96
N LEU A 24 -7.34 -18.12 6.82
CA LEU A 24 -6.52 -19.25 7.27
C LEU A 24 -7.33 -20.24 8.11
N MET A 25 -8.18 -19.74 9.01
CA MET A 25 -9.06 -20.58 9.83
C MET A 25 -10.12 -21.30 9.00
N TRP A 26 -10.70 -20.61 8.01
CA TRP A 26 -11.78 -21.16 7.20
C TRP A 26 -11.29 -22.18 6.16
N LEU A 27 -10.07 -22.00 5.64
CA LEU A 27 -9.47 -22.88 4.65
C LEU A 27 -8.49 -23.90 5.26
N GLY A 28 -8.22 -23.82 6.56
CA GLY A 28 -7.50 -24.83 7.35
C GLY A 28 -6.05 -25.08 6.94
N PHE A 29 -5.32 -24.08 6.43
CA PHE A 29 -3.96 -24.26 5.93
C PHE A 29 -2.94 -23.31 6.55
N SER A 30 -1.70 -23.77 6.68
CA SER A 30 -0.54 -22.92 6.93
C SER A 30 0.13 -22.54 5.59
N MET A 31 0.76 -21.36 5.51
CA MET A 31 1.38 -20.91 4.25
C MET A 31 2.46 -21.86 3.72
N GLU A 32 3.13 -22.59 4.61
CA GLU A 32 4.15 -23.60 4.26
C GLU A 32 3.55 -24.80 3.50
N GLN A 33 2.33 -25.21 3.85
CA GLN A 33 1.63 -26.36 3.26
C GLN A 33 0.52 -25.93 2.27
N ALA A 34 0.41 -24.62 2.00
CA ALA A 34 -0.63 -24.07 1.15
C ALA A 34 -0.50 -24.58 -0.29
N THR A 35 -1.59 -25.15 -0.81
CA THR A 35 -1.74 -25.48 -2.23
C THR A 35 -1.66 -24.21 -3.09
N GLN A 36 -1.39 -24.38 -4.39
CA GLN A 36 -1.32 -23.26 -5.33
C GLN A 36 -2.60 -22.41 -5.34
N TRP A 37 -3.78 -23.05 -5.25
CA TRP A 37 -5.06 -22.35 -5.17
C TRP A 37 -5.18 -21.46 -3.93
N GLN A 38 -4.81 -21.97 -2.76
CA GLN A 38 -4.84 -21.22 -1.49
C GLN A 38 -3.87 -20.04 -1.50
N ARG A 39 -2.69 -20.20 -2.13
CA ARG A 39 -1.74 -19.10 -2.35
C ARG A 39 -2.34 -18.02 -3.25
N THR A 40 -2.99 -18.41 -4.35
CA THR A 40 -3.66 -17.47 -5.25
C THR A 40 -4.78 -16.71 -4.54
N LEU A 41 -5.59 -17.39 -3.71
CA LEU A 41 -6.62 -16.74 -2.90
C LEU A 41 -6.03 -15.72 -1.94
N TYR A 42 -4.96 -16.08 -1.23
CA TYR A 42 -4.27 -15.17 -0.33
C TYR A 42 -3.72 -13.94 -1.09
N VAL A 43 -3.05 -14.16 -2.21
CA VAL A 43 -2.55 -13.07 -3.06
C VAL A 43 -3.70 -12.19 -3.52
N GLY A 44 -4.83 -12.78 -3.92
CA GLY A 44 -6.06 -12.07 -4.27
C GLY A 44 -6.60 -11.21 -3.13
N TRP A 45 -6.60 -11.71 -1.90
CA TRP A 45 -6.96 -10.94 -0.70
C TRP A 45 -6.06 -9.72 -0.50
N VAL A 46 -4.73 -9.91 -0.60
CA VAL A 46 -3.78 -8.78 -0.52
C VAL A 46 -4.09 -7.76 -1.59
N HIS A 47 -4.26 -8.17 -2.85
CA HIS A 47 -4.59 -7.25 -3.94
C HIS A 47 -5.88 -6.47 -3.67
N ALA A 48 -6.95 -7.17 -3.26
CA ALA A 48 -8.22 -6.54 -2.94
C ALA A 48 -8.08 -5.51 -1.80
N PHE A 49 -7.33 -5.86 -0.75
CA PHE A 49 -7.06 -4.96 0.37
C PHE A 49 -6.25 -3.73 -0.06
N ILE A 50 -5.15 -3.92 -0.80
CA ILE A 50 -4.30 -2.84 -1.28
C ILE A 50 -5.11 -1.89 -2.18
N LEU A 51 -5.88 -2.44 -3.13
CA LEU A 51 -6.73 -1.66 -4.03
C LEU A 51 -7.80 -0.87 -3.28
N GLY A 52 -8.44 -1.48 -2.27
CA GLY A 52 -9.48 -0.83 -1.49
C GLY A 52 -8.97 0.26 -0.56
N PHE A 53 -7.79 0.07 0.03
CA PHE A 53 -7.39 0.87 1.18
C PHE A 53 -6.06 1.61 1.07
N LEU A 54 -5.15 1.17 0.21
CA LEU A 54 -3.80 1.77 0.06
C LEU A 54 -3.66 2.56 -1.24
N VAL A 55 -4.29 2.12 -2.34
CA VAL A 55 -4.26 2.87 -3.61
C VAL A 55 -4.94 4.24 -3.50
N PRO A 56 -6.15 4.40 -2.91
CA PRO A 56 -6.77 5.71 -2.79
C PRO A 56 -5.91 6.75 -2.03
N PRO A 57 -5.36 6.46 -0.83
CA PRO A 57 -4.50 7.41 -0.14
C PRO A 57 -3.16 7.62 -0.86
N PHE A 58 -2.63 6.62 -1.55
CA PHE A 58 -1.43 6.77 -2.37
C PHE A 58 -1.66 7.77 -3.52
N VAL A 59 -2.73 7.61 -4.29
CA VAL A 59 -3.10 8.53 -5.39
C VAL A 59 -3.35 9.93 -4.85
N TRP A 60 -4.03 10.05 -3.71
CA TRP A 60 -4.24 11.33 -3.05
C TRP A 60 -2.92 12.01 -2.66
N LEU A 61 -1.99 11.26 -2.06
CA LEU A 61 -0.67 11.77 -1.67
C LEU A 61 0.16 12.18 -2.89
N ALA A 62 0.18 11.37 -3.94
CA ALA A 62 0.88 11.65 -5.19
C ALA A 62 0.39 12.96 -5.83
N ARG A 63 -0.94 13.15 -5.94
CA ARG A 63 -1.53 14.40 -6.45
C ARG A 63 -1.13 15.61 -5.60
N LYS A 64 -1.15 15.46 -4.28
CA LYS A 64 -0.78 16.53 -3.35
C LYS A 64 0.68 16.94 -3.51
N ILE A 65 1.59 15.97 -3.66
CA ILE A 65 3.01 16.24 -3.87
C ILE A 65 3.24 16.92 -5.23
N LEU A 66 2.59 16.43 -6.30
CA LEU A 66 2.71 17.07 -7.62
C LEU A 66 2.22 18.53 -7.61
N ALA A 67 1.13 18.82 -6.90
CA ALA A 67 0.65 20.18 -6.70
C ALA A 67 1.66 21.05 -5.93
N LEU A 68 2.21 20.53 -4.82
CA LEU A 68 3.23 21.21 -4.03
C LEU A 68 4.49 21.54 -4.85
N VAL A 69 4.96 20.61 -5.67
CA VAL A 69 6.11 20.85 -6.55
C VAL A 69 5.81 21.94 -7.58
N LYS A 70 4.60 21.94 -8.15
CA LYS A 70 4.17 22.97 -9.12
C LYS A 70 4.15 24.37 -8.50
N GLU A 71 3.70 24.49 -7.24
CA GLU A 71 3.64 25.76 -6.51
C GLU A 71 5.00 26.26 -6.04
N ARG A 72 5.87 25.35 -5.58
CA ARG A 72 7.15 25.70 -4.95
C ARG A 72 8.31 25.84 -5.93
N VAL A 73 8.29 25.11 -7.05
CA VAL A 73 9.41 25.09 -8.00
C VAL A 73 9.07 25.95 -9.22
N GLN A 74 9.75 27.11 -9.33
CA GLN A 74 9.53 28.07 -10.40
C GLN A 74 10.23 27.70 -11.71
N SER A 75 11.42 27.08 -11.64
CA SER A 75 12.16 26.64 -12.83
C SER A 75 11.46 25.46 -13.51
N PRO A 76 11.15 25.53 -14.82
CA PRO A 76 10.48 24.45 -15.54
C PRO A 76 11.28 23.15 -15.55
N ALA A 77 12.58 23.22 -15.79
CA ALA A 77 13.45 22.04 -15.85
C ALA A 77 13.55 21.35 -14.48
N LEU A 78 13.75 22.15 -13.42
CA LEU A 78 13.83 21.63 -12.05
C LEU A 78 12.48 21.05 -11.61
N ARG A 79 11.35 21.63 -12.02
CA ARG A 79 10.01 21.12 -11.72
C ARG A 79 9.81 19.72 -12.28
N ILE A 80 10.14 19.50 -13.54
CA ILE A 80 10.03 18.17 -14.19
C ILE A 80 10.90 17.17 -13.44
N PHE A 81 12.15 17.52 -13.17
CA PHE A 81 13.08 16.68 -12.43
C PHE A 81 12.53 16.31 -11.04
N THR A 82 12.10 17.30 -10.26
CA THR A 82 11.56 17.07 -8.90
C THR A 82 10.28 16.25 -8.93
N GLN A 83 9.38 16.47 -9.90
CA GLN A 83 8.17 15.67 -10.06
C GLN A 83 8.51 14.21 -10.36
N PHE A 84 9.44 13.97 -11.29
CA PHE A 84 9.89 12.63 -11.64
C PHE A 84 10.48 11.90 -10.41
N TYR A 85 11.44 12.52 -9.72
CA TYR A 85 12.05 11.92 -8.53
C TYR A 85 11.04 11.66 -7.41
N SER A 86 10.11 12.59 -7.18
CA SER A 86 9.07 12.42 -6.17
C SER A 86 8.15 11.24 -6.50
N MET A 87 7.78 11.08 -7.78
CA MET A 87 6.95 9.95 -8.22
C MET A 87 7.70 8.62 -8.11
N VAL A 88 8.97 8.57 -8.51
CA VAL A 88 9.83 7.37 -8.35
C VAL A 88 9.94 6.99 -6.88
N PHE A 89 10.23 7.95 -6.00
CA PHE A 89 10.32 7.70 -4.57
C PHE A 89 9.00 7.19 -3.98
N LEU A 90 7.87 7.81 -4.33
CA LEU A 90 6.55 7.36 -3.90
C LEU A 90 6.24 5.95 -4.39
N LEU A 91 6.54 5.64 -5.66
CA LEU A 91 6.36 4.30 -6.23
C LEU A 91 7.21 3.28 -5.49
N MET A 92 8.48 3.58 -5.19
CA MET A 92 9.32 2.69 -4.39
C MET A 92 8.70 2.43 -3.01
N LEU A 93 8.25 3.48 -2.33
CA LEU A 93 7.61 3.35 -1.01
C LEU A 93 6.33 2.53 -1.07
N PHE A 94 5.50 2.73 -2.10
CA PHE A 94 4.30 1.92 -2.34
C PHE A 94 4.65 0.45 -2.58
N VAL A 95 5.64 0.18 -3.44
CA VAL A 95 6.11 -1.18 -3.74
C VAL A 95 6.65 -1.85 -2.49
N THR A 96 7.44 -1.16 -1.67
CA THR A 96 7.93 -1.68 -0.39
C THR A 96 6.78 -2.06 0.53
N ILE A 97 5.80 -1.18 0.73
CA ILE A 97 4.62 -1.46 1.57
C ILE A 97 3.83 -2.64 1.00
N TYR A 98 3.59 -2.64 -0.31
CA TYR A 98 2.89 -3.73 -1.01
C TYR A 98 3.57 -5.08 -0.77
N TYR A 99 4.89 -5.16 -0.98
CA TYR A 99 5.64 -6.38 -0.72
C TYR A 99 5.71 -6.71 0.77
N SER A 100 5.69 -5.74 1.69
CA SER A 100 5.58 -6.03 3.12
C SER A 100 4.27 -6.73 3.48
N PHE A 101 3.14 -6.36 2.86
CA PHE A 101 1.86 -7.09 3.02
C PHE A 101 1.83 -8.43 2.28
N LEU A 102 2.47 -8.48 1.11
CA LEU A 102 2.56 -9.71 0.34
C LEU A 102 3.46 -10.73 1.03
N LEU A 103 4.53 -10.29 1.69
CA LEU A 103 5.52 -11.11 2.39
C LEU A 103 5.27 -11.16 3.90
N SER A 104 4.17 -10.60 4.43
CA SER A 104 3.85 -10.70 5.85
C SER A 104 3.42 -12.14 6.19
N PHE A 105 4.40 -13.05 6.22
CA PHE A 105 4.37 -14.44 6.69
C PHE A 105 5.63 -14.70 7.49
#